data_AF-A0A0S8H1X8-F1
#
_entry.id   AF-A0A0S8H1X8-F1
#
_cell.length_a   1.000
_cell.length_b   1.000
_cell.length_c   1.000
_cell.angle_alpha   90.00
_cell.angle_beta   90.00
_cell.angle_gamma   90.00
#
_symmetry.space_group_name_H-M   'P 1'
#
loop_
_entity.id
_entity.type
_entity.pdbx_description
1 polymer ?
#
loop_
_entity_poly.entity_id
_entity_poly.type
_entity_poly.pdbx_seq_one_letter_code
_entity_poly.pdbx_strand_id
1 'polypeptide(L)'
;MKKIYPLLITLFCLPISGFSQSLDFKATHAEVNFTKHLRTWDGFGFNYVETAQTIDYKTDPQDYGGFSILDEESKKEIIEMVFGKDGLKVGLVKMFLDPWHQEAPGQPFDHETSTSNMREFVRMGLKKTRERGSDLTIITTLYGPPPYATQQKFLRGRDLDPEMKVHLANYMIDWVKFLDEKEGFPVKYISLHNEGEDWQRWPADGKTGNIGQG
;
A
#
# COMPACT_ATOMS: atom_id res chain seq x y z
N MET A 1 -19.95 90.69 -2.72
CA MET A 1 -20.26 89.67 -1.70
C MET A 1 -21.56 88.96 -2.04
N LYS A 2 -21.50 87.78 -2.67
CA LYS A 2 -22.69 86.92 -2.87
C LYS A 2 -22.35 85.51 -2.40
N LYS A 3 -23.26 85.00 -1.58
CA LYS A 3 -23.14 83.82 -0.71
C LYS A 3 -22.97 82.55 -1.53
N ILE A 4 -21.97 81.75 -1.19
CA ILE A 4 -21.79 80.36 -1.65
C ILE A 4 -22.53 79.48 -0.62
N TYR A 5 -23.60 78.81 -1.03
CA TYR A 5 -24.24 77.76 -0.25
C TYR A 5 -23.69 76.39 -0.70
N PRO A 6 -23.49 75.43 0.22
CA PRO A 6 -22.87 74.16 -0.08
C PRO A 6 -23.89 73.24 -0.77
N LEU A 7 -23.58 72.80 -1.98
CA LEU A 7 -24.35 71.73 -2.61
C LEU A 7 -23.92 70.41 -1.94
N LEU A 8 -24.80 69.86 -1.11
CA LEU A 8 -24.73 68.47 -0.65
C LEU A 8 -24.59 67.56 -1.88
N ILE A 9 -23.41 66.96 -2.05
CA ILE A 9 -23.26 65.80 -2.92
C ILE A 9 -23.76 64.62 -2.09
N THR A 10 -25.05 64.34 -2.22
CA THR A 10 -25.65 63.09 -1.76
C THR A 10 -25.00 61.98 -2.58
N LEU A 11 -24.02 61.30 -1.97
CA LEU A 11 -23.41 60.10 -2.51
C LEU A 11 -24.51 59.04 -2.57
N PHE A 12 -25.24 58.98 -3.69
CA PHE A 12 -26.07 57.82 -4.00
C PHE A 12 -25.11 56.65 -4.20
N CYS A 13 -24.86 55.90 -3.13
CA CYS A 13 -24.48 54.51 -3.23
C CYS A 13 -25.64 53.79 -3.91
N LEU A 14 -25.72 53.92 -5.24
CA LEU A 14 -26.38 52.92 -6.05
C LEU A 14 -25.74 51.61 -5.62
N PRO A 15 -26.51 50.62 -5.10
CA PRO A 15 -26.00 49.28 -5.09
C PRO A 15 -25.69 49.03 -6.56
N ILE A 16 -24.39 49.02 -6.91
CA ILE A 16 -23.94 48.24 -8.04
C ILE A 16 -24.47 46.88 -7.66
N SER A 17 -25.60 46.51 -8.25
CA SER A 17 -26.02 45.14 -8.37
C SER A 17 -24.80 44.49 -8.98
N GLY A 18 -23.92 44.02 -8.10
CA GLY A 18 -22.86 43.11 -8.41
C GLY A 18 -23.62 41.93 -8.92
N PHE A 19 -23.90 41.95 -10.22
CA PHE A 19 -24.11 40.79 -11.02
C PHE A 19 -22.79 40.02 -10.93
N SER A 20 -22.54 39.44 -9.76
CA SER A 20 -22.12 38.05 -9.69
C SER A 20 -23.27 37.29 -10.32
N GLN A 21 -23.38 37.38 -11.65
CA GLN A 21 -24.03 36.34 -12.41
C GLN A 21 -23.29 35.10 -11.98
N SER A 22 -23.95 34.26 -11.18
CA SER A 22 -23.58 32.86 -11.17
C SER A 22 -23.57 32.48 -12.64
N LEU A 23 -22.38 32.30 -13.21
CA LEU A 23 -22.25 31.68 -14.52
C LEU A 23 -23.05 30.40 -14.38
N ASP A 24 -24.14 30.31 -15.13
CA ASP A 24 -25.07 29.18 -15.18
C ASP A 24 -24.24 27.94 -15.53
N PHE A 25 -23.60 27.33 -14.52
CA PHE A 25 -22.64 26.23 -14.64
C PHE A 25 -23.44 24.96 -14.94
N LYS A 26 -24.08 24.93 -16.10
CA LYS A 26 -24.86 23.78 -16.57
C LYS A 26 -23.97 22.71 -17.21
N ALA A 27 -22.79 23.08 -17.72
CA ALA A 27 -21.78 22.13 -18.19
C ALA A 27 -20.42 22.81 -18.36
N THR A 28 -19.37 22.21 -17.81
CA THR A 28 -17.98 22.49 -18.22
C THR A 28 -17.69 21.66 -19.45
N HIS A 29 -17.10 22.25 -20.49
CA HIS A 29 -16.68 21.52 -21.68
C HIS A 29 -15.60 20.48 -21.32
N ALA A 30 -15.89 19.20 -21.60
CA ALA A 30 -14.98 18.08 -21.37
C ALA A 30 -14.93 17.19 -22.62
N GLU A 31 -13.73 16.94 -23.12
CA GLU A 31 -13.49 16.08 -24.28
C GLU A 31 -12.43 15.03 -23.95
N VAL A 32 -12.59 13.82 -24.49
CA VAL A 32 -11.59 12.76 -24.42
C VAL A 32 -10.92 12.64 -25.78
N ASN A 33 -9.62 12.92 -25.83
CA ASN A 33 -8.82 12.78 -27.04
C ASN A 33 -7.95 11.51 -26.98
N PHE A 34 -8.44 10.43 -27.56
CA PHE A 34 -7.74 9.13 -27.59
C PHE A 34 -6.45 9.13 -28.41
N THR A 35 -6.16 10.16 -29.22
CA THR A 35 -4.87 10.28 -29.93
C THR A 35 -3.74 10.77 -29.02
N LYS A 36 -4.07 11.32 -27.84
CA LYS A 36 -3.12 11.84 -26.86
C LYS A 36 -2.97 10.86 -25.68
N HIS A 37 -2.01 9.96 -25.80
CA HIS A 37 -1.68 9.02 -24.72
C HIS A 37 -0.75 9.66 -23.69
N LEU A 38 -1.13 9.62 -22.40
CA LEU A 38 -0.29 10.16 -21.32
C LEU A 38 0.68 9.12 -20.76
N ARG A 39 0.17 7.95 -20.35
CA ARG A 39 0.95 6.80 -19.87
C ARG A 39 0.11 5.54 -19.81
N THR A 40 0.79 4.40 -19.83
CA THR A 40 0.22 3.09 -19.48
C THR A 40 0.07 2.97 -17.97
N TRP A 41 -1.01 2.35 -17.52
CA TRP A 41 -1.27 2.06 -16.10
C TRP A 41 -1.08 0.56 -15.90
N ASP A 42 -0.31 0.18 -14.87
CA ASP A 42 -0.14 -1.23 -14.50
C ASP A 42 -1.41 -1.80 -13.84
N GLY A 43 -2.25 -0.94 -13.27
CA GLY A 43 -3.55 -1.31 -12.73
C GLY A 43 -3.90 -0.58 -11.44
N PHE A 44 -4.93 -1.08 -10.77
CA PHE A 44 -5.38 -0.65 -9.45
C PHE A 44 -5.55 -1.87 -8.56
N GLY A 45 -5.42 -1.65 -7.26
CA GLY A 45 -5.73 -2.68 -6.27
C GLY A 45 -5.35 -2.22 -4.87
N PHE A 46 -4.93 -3.17 -4.04
CA PHE A 46 -4.75 -2.97 -2.62
C PHE A 46 -3.56 -3.79 -2.10
N ASN A 47 -3.28 -3.62 -0.82
CA ASN A 47 -2.24 -4.33 -0.10
C ASN A 47 -2.87 -5.41 0.78
N TYR A 48 -2.23 -6.59 0.85
CA TYR A 48 -2.59 -7.63 1.81
C TYR A 48 -1.48 -7.74 2.84
N VAL A 49 -1.79 -7.46 4.11
CA VAL A 49 -0.87 -7.60 5.24
C VAL A 49 -1.33 -8.81 6.06
N GLU A 50 -0.46 -9.80 6.26
CA GLU A 50 -0.74 -10.91 7.18
C GLU A 50 -0.13 -10.58 8.56
N THR A 51 1.19 -10.55 8.64
CA THR A 51 1.92 -10.29 9.88
C THR A 51 2.14 -8.79 10.12
N ALA A 52 1.28 -8.16 10.91
CA ALA A 52 1.28 -6.70 11.09
C ALA A 52 2.14 -6.20 12.27
N GLN A 53 2.01 -6.83 13.44
CA GLN A 53 2.45 -6.25 14.72
C GLN A 53 3.14 -7.23 15.68
N THR A 54 2.99 -8.53 15.47
CA THR A 54 3.52 -9.56 16.40
C THR A 54 5.02 -9.42 16.62
N ILE A 55 5.42 -9.50 17.89
CA ILE A 55 6.83 -9.55 18.33
C ILE A 55 7.31 -10.99 18.54
N ASP A 56 6.41 -11.96 18.49
CA ASP A 56 6.71 -13.39 18.58
C ASP A 56 5.63 -14.17 17.82
N TYR A 57 5.90 -14.41 16.54
CA TYR A 57 4.96 -15.10 15.66
C TYR A 57 4.60 -16.52 16.16
N LYS A 58 5.48 -17.17 16.93
CA LYS A 58 5.23 -18.52 17.44
C LYS A 58 4.16 -18.53 18.52
N THR A 59 4.01 -17.45 19.28
CA THR A 59 3.05 -17.34 20.38
C THR A 59 1.82 -16.51 20.02
N ASP A 60 1.98 -15.52 19.14
CA ASP A 60 0.91 -14.66 18.63
C ASP A 60 0.98 -14.58 17.09
N PRO A 61 0.53 -15.62 16.36
CA PRO A 61 0.43 -15.56 14.91
C PRO A 61 -0.69 -14.59 14.50
N GLN A 62 -0.48 -13.87 13.39
CA GLN A 62 -1.38 -12.83 12.94
C GLN A 62 -1.77 -12.99 11.48
N ASP A 63 -2.97 -12.53 11.17
CA ASP A 63 -3.42 -12.31 9.81
C ASP A 63 -4.33 -11.08 9.78
N TYR A 64 -3.70 -9.91 9.61
CA TYR A 64 -4.41 -8.64 9.57
C TYR A 64 -5.41 -8.54 8.40
N GLY A 65 -5.17 -9.29 7.31
CA GLY A 65 -6.08 -9.40 6.17
C GLY A 65 -7.34 -10.23 6.47
N GLY A 66 -7.35 -10.99 7.56
CA GLY A 66 -8.52 -11.70 8.07
C GLY A 66 -8.99 -12.87 7.20
N PHE A 67 -8.14 -13.41 6.32
CA PHE A 67 -8.50 -14.55 5.48
C PHE A 67 -8.50 -15.88 6.26
N SER A 68 -7.68 -15.97 7.30
CA SER A 68 -7.56 -17.10 8.24
C SER A 68 -8.83 -17.40 9.05
N ILE A 69 -9.67 -16.38 9.30
CA ILE A 69 -10.90 -16.53 10.10
C ILE A 69 -12.12 -16.94 9.25
N LEU A 70 -11.94 -17.02 7.93
CA LEU A 70 -13.01 -17.34 6.99
C LEU A 70 -13.08 -18.84 6.76
N ASP A 71 -14.30 -19.35 6.64
CA ASP A 71 -14.52 -20.68 6.10
C ASP A 71 -14.33 -20.71 4.57
N GLU A 72 -14.32 -21.92 4.00
CA GLU A 72 -14.08 -22.13 2.57
C GLU A 72 -15.15 -21.50 1.67
N GLU A 73 -16.37 -21.30 2.17
CA GLU A 73 -17.44 -20.64 1.39
C GLU A 73 -17.20 -19.13 1.36
N SER A 74 -16.94 -18.53 2.52
CA SER A 74 -16.65 -17.10 2.69
C SER A 74 -15.36 -16.71 1.94
N LYS A 75 -14.33 -17.56 1.97
CA LYS A 75 -13.11 -17.35 1.15
C LYS A 75 -13.45 -17.26 -0.33
N LYS A 76 -14.27 -18.18 -0.86
CA LYS A 76 -14.69 -18.15 -2.28
C LYS A 76 -15.52 -16.93 -2.60
N GLU A 77 -16.43 -16.54 -1.71
CA GLU A 77 -17.26 -15.34 -1.87
C GLU A 77 -16.38 -14.09 -2.00
N ILE A 78 -15.46 -13.86 -1.07
CA ILE A 78 -14.54 -12.72 -1.13
C ILE A 78 -13.69 -12.75 -2.40
N ILE A 79 -13.18 -13.93 -2.80
CA ILE A 79 -12.40 -14.05 -4.04
C ILE A 79 -13.24 -13.69 -5.26
N GLU A 80 -14.52 -14.06 -5.30
CA GLU A 80 -15.42 -13.66 -6.39
C GLU A 80 -15.74 -12.15 -6.33
N MET A 81 -15.97 -11.58 -5.15
CA MET A 81 -16.21 -10.14 -5.00
C MET A 81 -15.00 -9.29 -5.43
N VAL A 82 -13.78 -9.76 -5.19
CA VAL A 82 -12.56 -9.02 -5.51
C VAL A 82 -12.06 -9.30 -6.93
N PHE A 83 -11.96 -10.58 -7.30
CA PHE A 83 -11.31 -11.05 -8.52
C PHE A 83 -12.29 -11.69 -9.52
N GLY A 84 -13.57 -11.80 -9.19
CA GLY A 84 -14.58 -12.32 -10.11
C GLY A 84 -14.78 -11.46 -11.35
N LYS A 85 -15.57 -11.98 -12.29
CA LYS A 85 -15.93 -11.25 -13.52
C LYS A 85 -16.75 -10.00 -13.22
N ASP A 86 -17.62 -10.11 -12.22
CA ASP A 86 -18.53 -9.05 -11.78
C ASP A 86 -18.06 -8.35 -10.49
N GLY A 87 -16.88 -8.73 -9.99
CA GLY A 87 -16.24 -8.13 -8.82
C GLY A 87 -15.47 -6.83 -9.12
N LEU A 88 -14.62 -6.43 -8.17
CA LEU A 88 -13.79 -5.23 -8.27
C LEU A 88 -12.80 -5.26 -9.45
N LYS A 89 -12.42 -6.46 -9.90
CA LYS A 89 -11.47 -6.67 -11.00
C LYS A 89 -10.14 -5.97 -10.79
N VAL A 90 -9.60 -6.10 -9.59
CA VAL A 90 -8.25 -5.59 -9.28
C VAL A 90 -7.22 -6.21 -10.23
N GLY A 91 -6.23 -5.40 -10.61
CA GLY A 91 -5.11 -5.79 -11.47
C GLY A 91 -3.77 -5.78 -10.73
N LEU A 92 -3.75 -5.35 -9.47
CA LEU A 92 -2.53 -5.18 -8.69
C LEU A 92 -2.75 -5.65 -7.25
N VAL A 93 -1.78 -6.38 -6.68
CA VAL A 93 -1.74 -6.68 -5.25
C VAL A 93 -0.35 -6.36 -4.70
N LYS A 94 -0.30 -5.61 -3.60
CA LYS A 94 0.93 -5.36 -2.84
C LYS A 94 1.06 -6.39 -1.70
N MET A 95 2.10 -7.22 -1.74
CA MET A 95 2.41 -8.25 -0.74
C MET A 95 3.56 -7.80 0.16
N PHE A 96 3.50 -8.10 1.45
CA PHE A 96 4.54 -7.71 2.41
C PHE A 96 5.51 -8.85 2.69
N LEU A 97 6.79 -8.50 2.77
CA LEU A 97 7.86 -9.34 3.28
C LEU A 97 8.10 -8.95 4.74
N ASP A 98 7.62 -9.77 5.66
CA ASP A 98 7.78 -9.59 7.10
C ASP A 98 9.17 -10.08 7.58
N PRO A 99 9.55 -9.91 8.87
CA PRO A 99 10.91 -10.17 9.33
C PRO A 99 11.20 -11.64 9.69
N TRP A 100 10.26 -12.56 9.52
CA TRP A 100 10.33 -13.91 10.09
C TRP A 100 10.89 -14.98 9.16
N HIS A 101 11.28 -14.61 7.93
CA HIS A 101 11.58 -15.62 6.91
C HIS A 101 13.00 -16.19 7.00
N GLN A 102 13.82 -15.74 7.95
CA GLN A 102 15.18 -16.25 8.14
C GLN A 102 15.69 -15.91 9.54
N GLU A 103 16.19 -16.90 10.26
CA GLU A 103 16.68 -16.73 11.63
C GLU A 103 18.01 -15.94 11.69
N ALA A 104 18.95 -16.26 10.80
CA ALA A 104 20.27 -15.64 10.75
C ALA A 104 20.86 -15.67 9.33
N PRO A 105 21.88 -14.83 9.04
CA PRO A 105 22.58 -14.86 7.76
C PRO A 105 23.06 -16.27 7.37
N GLY A 106 22.67 -16.72 6.18
CA GLY A 106 23.09 -18.02 5.63
C GLY A 106 22.28 -19.22 6.15
N GLN A 107 21.32 -19.02 7.05
CA GLN A 107 20.35 -20.06 7.41
C GLN A 107 19.29 -20.22 6.31
N PRO A 108 18.61 -21.39 6.24
CA PRO A 108 17.52 -21.59 5.29
C PRO A 108 16.42 -20.52 5.43
N PHE A 109 15.80 -20.18 4.29
CA PHE A 109 14.64 -19.32 4.26
C PHE A 109 13.36 -20.11 4.55
N ASP A 110 12.48 -19.54 5.36
CA ASP A 110 11.11 -20.00 5.58
C ASP A 110 10.14 -18.89 5.17
N HIS A 111 9.76 -18.90 3.91
CA HIS A 111 8.81 -17.96 3.36
C HIS A 111 7.36 -18.33 3.62
N GLU A 112 7.09 -19.46 4.27
CA GLU A 112 5.74 -20.05 4.29
C GLU A 112 5.00 -19.78 5.58
N THR A 113 5.69 -19.88 6.71
CA THR A 113 5.10 -19.87 8.04
C THR A 113 4.31 -18.60 8.34
N SER A 114 4.81 -17.43 7.97
CA SER A 114 4.21 -16.12 8.28
C SER A 114 3.41 -15.48 7.13
N THR A 115 3.28 -16.17 5.99
CA THR A 115 2.64 -15.62 4.78
C THR A 115 1.59 -16.55 4.16
N SER A 116 1.17 -17.59 4.88
CA SER A 116 0.31 -18.64 4.34
C SER A 116 -1.04 -18.11 3.83
N ASN A 117 -1.69 -17.21 4.57
CA ASN A 117 -3.02 -16.69 4.25
C ASN A 117 -2.95 -15.68 3.10
N MET A 118 -1.96 -14.78 3.12
CA MET A 118 -1.68 -13.84 2.04
C MET A 118 -1.42 -14.58 0.73
N ARG A 119 -0.59 -15.63 0.76
CA ARG A 119 -0.32 -16.45 -0.43
C ARG A 119 -1.56 -17.20 -0.90
N GLU A 120 -2.36 -17.75 0.01
CA GLU A 120 -3.61 -18.41 -0.34
C GLU A 120 -4.58 -17.46 -1.06
N PHE A 121 -4.82 -16.29 -0.48
CA PHE A 121 -5.66 -15.24 -1.06
C PHE A 121 -5.17 -14.84 -2.46
N VAL A 122 -3.87 -14.57 -2.62
CA VAL A 122 -3.28 -14.18 -3.91
C VAL A 122 -3.35 -15.31 -4.92
N ARG A 123 -3.11 -16.56 -4.52
CA ARG A 123 -3.18 -17.73 -5.41
C ARG A 123 -4.61 -17.93 -5.93
N MET A 124 -5.60 -17.85 -5.05
CA MET A 124 -7.01 -17.94 -5.44
C MET A 124 -7.42 -16.77 -6.35
N GLY A 125 -7.00 -15.55 -6.01
CA GLY A 125 -7.29 -14.35 -6.80
C GLY A 125 -6.64 -14.36 -8.17
N LEU A 126 -5.40 -14.82 -8.28
CA LEU A 126 -4.66 -14.97 -9.53
C LEU A 126 -5.34 -15.99 -10.43
N LYS A 127 -5.71 -17.16 -9.89
CA LYS A 127 -6.46 -18.17 -10.62
C LYS A 127 -7.75 -17.59 -11.18
N LYS A 128 -8.56 -16.93 -10.35
CA LYS A 128 -9.83 -16.31 -10.76
C LYS A 128 -9.63 -15.21 -11.81
N THR A 129 -8.58 -14.41 -11.67
CA THR A 129 -8.22 -13.36 -12.63
C THR A 129 -7.83 -13.93 -13.99
N ARG A 130 -7.11 -15.07 -14.02
CA ARG A 130 -6.74 -15.77 -15.25
C ARG A 130 -7.93 -16.47 -15.90
N GLU A 131 -8.87 -17.01 -15.11
CA GLU A 131 -10.12 -17.60 -15.63
C GLU A 131 -10.94 -16.60 -16.47
N ARG A 132 -10.88 -15.29 -16.16
CA ARG A 132 -11.54 -14.22 -16.95
C ARG A 132 -10.68 -13.65 -18.08
N GLY A 133 -9.53 -14.24 -18.39
CA GLY A 133 -8.64 -13.80 -19.49
C GLY A 133 -7.80 -12.55 -19.16
N SER A 134 -7.53 -12.30 -17.88
CA SER A 134 -6.67 -11.21 -17.40
C SER A 134 -5.50 -11.76 -16.57
N ASP A 135 -4.68 -10.89 -16.00
CA ASP A 135 -3.60 -11.29 -15.09
C ASP A 135 -3.50 -10.30 -13.92
N LEU A 136 -2.76 -10.66 -12.87
CA LEU A 136 -2.42 -9.74 -11.79
C LEU A 136 -0.99 -9.22 -11.95
N THR A 137 -0.70 -8.08 -11.35
CA THR A 137 0.67 -7.62 -11.10
C THR A 137 0.92 -7.67 -9.60
N ILE A 138 1.98 -8.36 -9.18
CA ILE A 138 2.41 -8.36 -7.79
C ILE A 138 3.52 -7.33 -7.59
N ILE A 139 3.33 -6.49 -6.57
CA ILE A 139 4.36 -5.65 -6.00
C ILE A 139 4.69 -6.21 -4.63
N THR A 140 5.96 -6.35 -4.27
CA THR A 140 6.33 -6.69 -2.90
C THR A 140 7.17 -5.61 -2.24
N THR A 141 7.11 -5.53 -0.91
CA THR A 141 7.88 -4.58 -0.12
C THR A 141 8.42 -5.24 1.12
N LEU A 142 9.63 -4.84 1.54
CA LEU A 142 10.07 -5.11 2.90
C LEU A 142 9.17 -4.35 3.87
N TYR A 143 8.51 -5.07 4.78
CA TYR A 143 7.72 -4.45 5.83
C TYR A 143 8.57 -4.08 7.05
N GLY A 144 9.46 -5.00 7.42
CA GLY A 144 10.49 -4.80 8.42
C GLY A 144 11.61 -5.81 8.22
N PRO A 145 12.87 -5.43 8.46
CA PRO A 145 14.00 -6.33 8.34
C PRO A 145 14.02 -7.37 9.48
N PRO A 146 14.59 -8.56 9.25
CA PRO A 146 14.96 -9.47 10.33
C PRO A 146 15.87 -8.78 11.36
N PRO A 147 15.82 -9.18 12.65
CA PRO A 147 16.62 -8.55 13.70
C PRO A 147 18.11 -8.45 13.38
N TYR A 148 18.68 -9.50 12.79
CA TYR A 148 20.10 -9.56 12.44
C TYR A 148 20.52 -8.44 11.48
N ALA A 149 19.60 -7.92 10.67
CA ALA A 149 19.87 -6.90 9.65
C ALA A 149 19.76 -5.45 10.17
N THR A 150 19.44 -5.27 11.46
CA THR A 150 19.39 -3.96 12.12
C THR A 150 20.61 -3.72 13.01
N GLN A 151 20.95 -2.48 13.33
CA GLN A 151 21.99 -2.16 14.32
C GLN A 151 21.57 -2.61 15.72
N GLN A 152 20.28 -2.56 16.01
CA GLN A 152 19.71 -2.86 17.31
C GLN A 152 19.66 -4.36 17.65
N LYS A 153 19.64 -5.25 16.66
CA LYS A 153 19.61 -6.71 16.80
C LYS A 153 18.37 -7.26 17.54
N PHE A 154 17.25 -6.56 17.48
CA PHE A 154 15.94 -7.04 17.93
C PHE A 154 14.86 -6.67 16.88
N LEU A 155 13.68 -7.29 16.97
CA LEU A 155 12.58 -7.05 16.02
C LEU A 155 12.12 -5.59 16.02
N ARG A 156 11.80 -5.05 14.84
CA ARG A 156 11.36 -3.65 14.69
C ARG A 156 12.46 -2.63 15.06
N GLY A 157 13.73 -3.03 15.03
CA GLY A 157 14.87 -2.12 15.09
C GLY A 157 14.81 -1.12 13.93
N ARG A 158 15.04 0.16 14.25
CA ARG A 158 14.89 1.27 13.29
C ARG A 158 15.98 1.27 12.21
N ASP A 159 17.23 1.07 12.64
CA ASP A 159 18.39 1.39 11.80
C ASP A 159 18.93 0.13 11.15
N LEU A 160 19.05 0.13 9.82
CA LEU A 160 19.70 -0.96 9.10
C LEU A 160 21.20 -0.98 9.43
N ASP A 161 21.73 -2.19 9.60
CA ASP A 161 23.16 -2.41 9.76
C ASP A 161 23.83 -2.44 8.38
N PRO A 162 24.72 -1.47 8.05
CA PRO A 162 25.41 -1.44 6.75
C PRO A 162 26.20 -2.72 6.44
N GLU A 163 26.73 -3.39 7.47
CA GLU A 163 27.48 -4.64 7.31
C GLU A 163 26.58 -5.81 6.88
N MET A 164 25.26 -5.68 7.11
CA MET A 164 24.26 -6.70 6.78
C MET A 164 23.54 -6.42 5.45
N LYS A 165 23.92 -5.37 4.72
CA LYS A 165 23.26 -4.94 3.48
C LYS A 165 23.12 -6.07 2.45
N VAL A 166 24.17 -6.88 2.27
CA VAL A 166 24.16 -8.00 1.32
C VAL A 166 23.22 -9.11 1.78
N HIS A 167 23.18 -9.40 3.07
CA HIS A 167 22.27 -10.40 3.63
C HIS A 167 20.80 -9.96 3.52
N LEU A 168 20.50 -8.69 3.80
CA LEU A 168 19.16 -8.14 3.60
C LEU A 168 18.75 -8.12 2.13
N ALA A 169 19.67 -7.80 1.21
CA ALA A 169 19.39 -7.89 -0.22
C ALA A 169 19.07 -9.33 -0.64
N ASN A 170 19.84 -10.31 -0.15
CA ASN A 170 19.57 -11.73 -0.42
C ASN A 170 18.23 -12.18 0.17
N TYR A 171 17.86 -11.70 1.36
CA TYR A 171 16.56 -11.96 1.98
C TYR A 171 15.39 -11.48 1.10
N MET A 172 15.52 -10.29 0.52
CA MET A 172 14.52 -9.74 -0.41
C MET A 172 14.50 -10.47 -1.76
N ILE A 173 15.67 -10.85 -2.28
CA ILE A 173 15.79 -11.57 -3.55
C ILE A 173 15.21 -12.99 -3.44
N ASP A 174 15.51 -13.70 -2.35
CA ASP A 174 14.99 -15.06 -2.15
C ASP A 174 13.46 -15.06 -2.05
N TRP A 175 12.89 -14.06 -1.38
CA TRP A 175 11.45 -13.88 -1.35
C TRP A 175 10.83 -13.67 -2.74
N VAL A 176 11.44 -12.83 -3.58
CA VAL A 176 10.96 -12.63 -4.96
C VAL A 176 11.06 -13.93 -5.77
N LYS A 177 12.17 -14.66 -5.65
CA LYS A 177 12.34 -15.96 -6.32
C LYS A 177 11.31 -16.97 -5.84
N PHE A 178 11.03 -17.01 -4.55
CA PHE A 178 10.01 -17.89 -4.00
C PHE A 178 8.62 -17.57 -4.55
N LEU A 179 8.25 -16.29 -4.63
CA LEU A 179 6.99 -15.86 -5.22
C LEU A 179 6.90 -16.18 -6.73
N ASP A 180 7.98 -16.00 -7.47
CA ASP A 180 8.00 -16.27 -8.92
C ASP A 180 8.08 -17.78 -9.22
N GLU A 181 9.08 -18.47 -8.67
CA GLU A 181 9.42 -19.85 -9.01
C GLU A 181 8.53 -20.89 -8.30
N LYS A 182 8.23 -20.69 -7.02
CA LYS A 182 7.43 -21.66 -6.23
C LYS A 182 5.93 -21.35 -6.28
N GLU A 183 5.54 -20.08 -6.16
CA GLU A 183 4.12 -19.69 -6.22
C GLU A 183 3.61 -19.44 -7.65
N GLY A 184 4.50 -19.16 -8.61
CA GLY A 184 4.08 -18.81 -9.98
C GLY A 184 3.39 -17.45 -10.07
N PHE A 185 3.68 -16.55 -9.13
CA PHE A 185 3.07 -15.23 -9.06
C PHE A 185 3.78 -14.24 -10.00
N PRO A 186 3.03 -13.40 -10.73
CA PRO A 186 3.59 -12.40 -11.64
C PRO A 186 4.17 -11.19 -10.88
N VAL A 187 5.32 -11.38 -10.22
CA VAL A 187 6.03 -10.32 -9.50
C VAL A 187 6.72 -9.39 -10.50
N LYS A 188 6.36 -8.11 -10.46
CA LYS A 188 6.93 -7.10 -11.37
C LYS A 188 7.81 -6.07 -10.67
N TYR A 189 7.49 -5.76 -9.42
CA TYR A 189 8.13 -4.67 -8.68
C TYR A 189 8.46 -5.07 -7.26
N ILE A 190 9.58 -4.54 -6.76
CA ILE A 190 9.98 -4.63 -5.36
C ILE A 190 10.29 -3.24 -4.82
N SER A 191 9.79 -2.93 -3.62
CA SER A 191 10.18 -1.75 -2.84
C SER A 191 11.14 -2.14 -1.72
N LEU A 192 12.14 -1.29 -1.48
CA LEU A 192 13.15 -1.50 -0.45
C LEU A 192 12.61 -1.36 0.98
N HIS A 193 11.51 -0.62 1.16
CA HIS A 193 10.93 -0.37 2.47
C HIS A 193 9.46 0.06 2.35
N ASN A 194 8.68 -0.21 3.40
CA ASN A 194 7.36 0.36 3.60
C ASN A 194 7.45 1.58 4.53
N GLU A 195 7.01 2.78 4.09
CA GLU A 195 6.96 3.98 4.96
C GLU A 195 8.34 4.32 5.60
N GLY A 196 9.43 4.25 4.81
CA GLY A 196 10.79 4.52 5.32
C GLY A 196 11.01 5.96 5.77
N GLU A 197 10.12 6.87 5.36
CA GLU A 197 10.10 8.28 5.73
C GLU A 197 9.59 8.54 7.17
N ASP A 198 8.96 7.56 7.82
CA ASP A 198 8.28 7.73 9.11
C ASP A 198 9.18 7.56 10.34
N TRP A 199 10.46 7.94 10.23
CA TRP A 199 11.47 7.80 11.29
C TRP A 199 11.07 8.44 12.64
N GLN A 200 10.20 9.45 12.60
CA GLN A 200 9.62 10.10 13.79
C GLN A 200 8.76 9.18 14.68
N ARG A 201 8.33 8.01 14.16
CA ARG A 201 7.61 6.99 14.94
C ARG A 201 8.53 6.15 15.83
N TRP A 202 9.83 6.45 15.89
CA TRP A 202 10.78 5.74 16.74
C TRP A 202 11.48 6.71 17.70
N PRO A 203 11.85 6.28 18.92
CA PRO A 203 12.75 7.03 19.77
C PRO A 203 14.12 7.19 19.10
N ALA A 204 14.93 8.13 19.60
CA ALA A 204 16.24 8.44 19.01
C ALA A 204 17.18 7.23 18.93
N ASP A 205 17.12 6.33 19.92
CA ASP A 205 17.90 5.09 19.97
C ASP A 205 17.30 3.93 19.16
N GLY A 206 16.09 4.12 18.62
CA GLY A 206 15.37 3.12 17.85
C GLY A 206 14.99 1.87 18.63
N LYS A 207 15.03 1.89 19.98
CA LYS A 207 14.89 0.70 20.83
C LYS A 207 13.47 0.24 21.10
N THR A 208 12.46 1.07 20.83
CA THR A 208 11.05 0.72 20.99
C THR A 208 10.27 1.17 19.76
N GLY A 209 9.42 0.31 19.19
CA GLY A 209 8.54 0.72 18.09
C GLY A 209 7.24 1.34 18.63
N ASN A 210 6.76 2.43 18.02
CA ASN A 210 5.49 3.08 18.44
C ASN A 210 4.21 2.38 17.94
N ILE A 211 4.29 1.18 17.36
CA ILE A 211 3.14 0.48 16.77
C ILE A 211 2.68 -0.61 17.75
N GLY A 212 1.90 -0.23 18.77
CA GLY A 212 1.30 -1.16 19.75
C GLY A 212 2.29 -1.97 20.60
N GLN A 213 1.79 -2.63 21.64
CA GLN A 213 2.59 -3.58 22.45
C GLN A 213 2.56 -5.01 21.91
N GLY A 214 1.73 -5.29 20.89
CA GLY A 214 1.32 -6.66 20.58
C GLY A 214 0.26 -7.09 21.57
#